data_AF-A0A0C7NI35-F1
#
_entry.id   AF-A0A0C7NI35-F1
#
_cell.length_a   1.000
_cell.length_b   1.000
_cell.length_c   1.000
_cell.angle_alpha   90.00
_cell.angle_beta   90.00
_cell.angle_gamma   90.00
#
_symmetry.space_group_name_H-M   'P 1'
#
loop_
_entity.id
_entity.type
_entity.pdbx_description
1 polymer ?
#
loop_
_entity_poly.entity_id
_entity_poly.type
_entity_poly.pdbx_seq_one_letter_code
_entity_poly.pdbx_strand_id
1 'polypeptide(L)'
;MKVILTFIMMIPIIIFSVLTYHYVSQILYYRNIKNTEINEALNLINEVEEIYALTVEDFLQACTIKDIVLTSSKEATIYIFEHNGYEFLYIDE
;
A
#
# COMPACT_ATOMS: atom_id res chain seq x y z
N MET A 1 43.94 -5.43 37.96
CA MET A 1 44.13 -5.89 36.57
C MET A 1 42.90 -6.60 36.01
N LYS A 2 42.38 -7.67 36.64
CA LYS A 2 41.13 -8.35 36.21
C LYS A 2 39.92 -7.41 36.12
N VAL A 3 39.68 -6.59 37.14
CA VAL A 3 38.54 -5.64 37.19
C VAL A 3 38.58 -4.60 36.06
N ILE A 4 39.77 -4.04 35.76
CA ILE A 4 39.96 -3.05 34.69
C ILE A 4 39.69 -3.70 33.33
N LEU A 5 40.17 -4.93 33.12
CA LEU A 5 39.91 -5.70 31.90
C LEU A 5 38.42 -5.99 31.71
N THR A 6 37.71 -6.37 32.78
CA THR A 6 36.27 -6.58 32.77
C THR A 6 35.53 -5.29 32.40
N PHE A 7 35.94 -4.14 32.93
CA PHE A 7 35.36 -2.84 32.60
C PHE A 7 35.54 -2.48 31.12
N ILE A 8 36.76 -2.68 30.59
CA ILE A 8 37.08 -2.45 29.18
C ILE A 8 36.25 -3.37 28.28
N MET A 9 36.01 -4.62 28.68
CA MET A 9 35.14 -5.54 27.93
C MET A 9 33.65 -5.22 28.05
N MET A 10 33.22 -4.55 29.13
CA MET A 10 31.82 -4.16 29.33
C MET A 10 31.39 -3.03 28.40
N ILE A 11 32.28 -2.10 28.10
CA ILE A 11 32.03 -0.94 27.23
C ILE A 11 31.52 -1.37 25.84
N PRO A 12 32.20 -2.25 25.07
CA PRO A 12 31.69 -2.68 23.77
C PRO A 12 30.38 -3.46 23.91
N ILE A 13 30.19 -4.26 24.97
CA ILE A 13 28.93 -4.98 25.20
C ILE A 13 27.75 -4.01 25.34
N ILE A 14 27.92 -2.94 26.12
CA ILE A 14 26.90 -1.90 26.29
C ILE A 14 26.63 -1.19 24.95
N ILE A 15 27.69 -0.82 24.23
CA ILE A 15 27.57 -0.16 22.92
C ILE A 15 26.80 -1.06 21.95
N PHE A 16 27.16 -2.34 21.84
CA PHE A 16 26.45 -3.29 21.00
C PHE A 16 25.00 -3.44 21.42
N SER A 17 24.72 -3.52 22.73
CA SER A 17 23.35 -3.62 23.23
C SER A 17 22.47 -2.42 22.83
N VAL A 18 23.00 -1.20 22.96
CA VAL A 18 22.30 0.04 22.55
C VAL A 18 22.09 0.07 21.04
N LEU A 19 23.12 -0.29 20.25
CA LEU A 19 23.01 -0.35 18.79
C LEU A 19 21.99 -1.39 18.35
N THR A 20 22.00 -2.59 18.94
CA THR A 20 21.03 -3.64 18.65
C THR A 20 19.60 -3.15 18.91
N TYR A 21 19.35 -2.51 20.06
CA TYR A 21 18.03 -1.95 20.36
C TYR A 21 17.60 -0.91 19.31
N HIS A 22 18.51 0.01 18.96
CA HIS A 22 18.22 1.06 17.98
C HIS A 22 17.87 0.49 16.60
N TYR A 23 18.68 -0.44 16.08
CA TYR A 23 18.45 -1.02 14.76
C TYR A 23 17.20 -1.89 14.73
N VAL A 24 16.92 -2.67 15.78
CA VAL A 24 15.66 -3.44 15.88
C VAL A 24 14.46 -2.51 15.85
N SER A 25 14.51 -1.40 16.59
CA SER A 25 13.43 -0.41 16.58
C SER A 25 13.22 0.21 15.20
N GLN A 26 14.30 0.55 14.49
CA GLN A 26 14.20 1.07 13.12
C GLN A 26 13.60 0.02 12.16
N ILE A 27 14.05 -1.24 12.24
CA ILE A 27 13.50 -2.32 11.41
C ILE A 27 12.00 -2.48 11.63
N LEU A 28 11.54 -2.45 12.89
CA LEU A 28 10.12 -2.52 13.21
C LEU A 28 9.34 -1.33 12.65
N TYR A 29 9.90 -0.12 12.77
CA TYR A 29 9.29 1.08 12.23
C TYR A 29 9.11 1.00 10.70
N TYR A 30 10.18 0.66 9.97
CA TYR A 30 10.11 0.48 8.51
C TYR A 30 9.14 -0.63 8.10
N ARG A 31 9.11 -1.74 8.85
CA ARG A 31 8.16 -2.83 8.59
C ARG A 31 6.71 -2.36 8.78
N ASN A 32 6.44 -1.55 9.79
CA ASN A 32 5.10 -1.02 10.00
C ASN A 32 4.68 -0.06 8.89
N ILE A 33 5.55 0.85 8.45
CA ILE A 33 5.26 1.71 7.28
C ILE A 33 4.92 0.84 6.07
N LYS A 34 5.76 -0.14 5.76
CA LYS A 34 5.52 -1.03 4.63
C LYS A 34 4.22 -1.81 4.75
N ASN A 35 3.88 -2.29 5.94
CA ASN A 35 2.61 -2.98 6.18
C ASN A 35 1.42 -2.04 5.99
N THR A 36 1.54 -0.78 6.42
CA THR A 36 0.51 0.24 6.20
C THR A 36 0.31 0.48 4.70
N GLU A 37 1.38 0.71 3.95
CA GLU A 37 1.31 0.89 2.49
C GLU A 37 0.68 -0.32 1.77
N ILE A 38 1.02 -1.55 2.21
CA ILE A 38 0.41 -2.78 1.67
C ILE A 38 -1.09 -2.83 2.00
N ASN A 39 -1.48 -2.50 3.23
CA ASN A 39 -2.88 -2.51 3.63
C ASN A 39 -3.69 -1.45 2.89
N GLU A 40 -3.13 -0.27 2.67
CA GLU A 40 -3.75 0.79 1.86
C GLU A 40 -3.96 0.32 0.42
N ALA A 41 -2.94 -0.30 -0.18
CA ALA A 41 -3.07 -0.88 -1.53
C ALA A 41 -4.14 -1.99 -1.59
N LEU A 42 -4.21 -2.87 -0.58
CA LEU A 42 -5.24 -3.91 -0.51
C LEU A 42 -6.65 -3.32 -0.34
N ASN A 43 -6.80 -2.28 0.47
CA ASN A 43 -8.09 -1.60 0.61
C ASN A 43 -8.53 -0.97 -0.72
N LEU A 44 -7.62 -0.29 -1.42
CA LEU A 44 -7.92 0.28 -2.73
C LEU A 44 -8.36 -0.79 -3.73
N ILE A 45 -7.66 -1.94 -3.75
CA ILE A 45 -8.04 -3.06 -4.61
C ILE A 45 -9.44 -3.56 -4.27
N ASN A 46 -9.74 -3.80 -2.99
CA ASN A 46 -11.06 -4.27 -2.57
C ASN A 46 -12.18 -3.29 -2.95
N GLU A 47 -11.99 -1.99 -2.71
CA GLU A 47 -12.95 -0.96 -3.10
C GLU A 47 -13.19 -0.95 -4.61
N VAL A 48 -12.13 -1.08 -5.41
CA VAL A 48 -12.24 -1.13 -6.87
C VAL A 48 -12.93 -2.42 -7.33
N GLU A 49 -12.64 -3.57 -6.71
CA GLU A 49 -13.36 -4.83 -6.98
C GLU A 49 -14.85 -4.72 -6.65
N GLU A 50 -15.21 -4.05 -5.55
CA GLU A 50 -16.61 -3.76 -5.23
C GLU A 50 -17.28 -2.89 -6.30
N ILE A 51 -16.58 -1.88 -6.82
CA ILE A 51 -17.05 -1.04 -7.94
C ILE A 51 -17.28 -1.89 -9.20
N TYR A 52 -16.36 -2.80 -9.53
CA TYR A 52 -16.51 -3.70 -10.67
C TYR A 52 -17.70 -4.66 -10.55
N ALA A 53 -18.11 -4.99 -9.33
CA ALA A 53 -19.27 -5.86 -9.08
C ALA A 53 -20.62 -5.11 -9.20
N LEU A 54 -20.61 -3.78 -9.29
CA LEU A 54 -21.82 -2.98 -9.46
C LEU A 54 -22.45 -3.20 -10.84
N THR A 55 -23.78 -3.02 -10.90
CA THR A 55 -24.47 -2.87 -12.17
C THR A 55 -23.99 -1.60 -12.88
N VAL A 56 -24.08 -1.54 -14.20
CA VAL A 56 -23.67 -0.36 -14.97
C VAL A 56 -24.37 0.92 -14.49
N GLU A 57 -25.67 0.81 -14.15
CA GLU A 57 -26.46 1.93 -13.65
C GLU A 57 -25.93 2.46 -12.31
N ASP A 58 -25.57 1.56 -11.39
CA ASP A 58 -25.03 1.91 -10.08
C ASP A 58 -23.58 2.42 -10.20
N PHE A 59 -22.77 1.83 -11.08
CA PHE A 59 -21.41 2.25 -11.38
C PHE A 59 -21.38 3.70 -11.87
N LEU A 60 -22.22 4.04 -12.84
CA LEU A 60 -22.32 5.38 -13.43
C LEU A 60 -22.81 6.44 -12.41
N GLN A 61 -23.50 6.02 -11.35
CA GLN A 61 -23.91 6.89 -10.25
C GLN A 61 -22.86 7.02 -9.15
N ALA A 62 -22.10 5.95 -8.89
CA ALA A 62 -21.14 5.88 -7.80
C ALA A 62 -19.78 6.52 -8.15
N CYS A 63 -19.39 6.52 -9.42
CA CYS A 63 -18.06 6.94 -9.85
C CYS A 63 -18.08 8.20 -10.73
N THR A 64 -17.02 9.00 -10.65
CA THR A 64 -16.82 10.12 -11.57
C THR A 64 -16.14 9.62 -12.84
N ILE A 65 -16.90 9.60 -13.94
CA ILE A 65 -16.39 9.18 -15.25
C ILE A 65 -15.54 10.31 -15.84
N LYS A 66 -14.30 9.98 -16.17
CA LYS A 66 -13.34 10.90 -16.78
C LYS A 66 -13.42 10.88 -18.29
N ASP A 67 -13.55 9.69 -18.87
CA ASP A 67 -13.63 9.51 -20.33
C ASP A 67 -14.38 8.22 -20.68
N ILE A 68 -14.89 8.16 -21.92
CA ILE A 68 -15.65 7.03 -22.44
C ILE A 68 -15.13 6.68 -23.83
N VAL A 69 -14.64 5.45 -24.01
CA VAL A 69 -14.15 4.95 -25.29
C VAL A 69 -15.13 3.91 -25.82
N LEU A 70 -15.73 4.22 -26.96
CA LEU A 70 -16.58 3.29 -27.70
C LEU A 70 -15.71 2.47 -28.65
N THR A 71 -15.78 1.14 -28.54
CA THR A 71 -15.08 0.26 -29.48
C THR A 71 -15.64 0.40 -30.90
N SER A 72 -14.75 0.27 -31.90
CA SER A 72 -15.10 0.44 -33.32
C SER A 72 -16.19 -0.52 -33.81
N SER A 73 -16.33 -1.69 -33.17
CA SER A 73 -17.38 -2.68 -33.45
C SER A 73 -18.68 -2.46 -32.67
N LYS A 74 -18.74 -1.48 -31.75
CA LYS A 74 -19.83 -1.27 -30.77
C LYS A 74 -20.15 -2.50 -29.91
N GLU A 75 -19.17 -3.39 -29.74
CA GLU A 75 -19.31 -4.61 -28.93
C GLU A 75 -18.95 -4.37 -27.47
N ALA A 76 -18.29 -3.26 -27.14
CA ALA A 76 -17.99 -2.89 -25.77
C ALA A 76 -17.87 -1.37 -25.59
N THR A 77 -18.22 -0.90 -24.40
CA THR A 77 -17.99 0.47 -23.92
C THR A 77 -16.98 0.44 -22.78
N ILE A 78 -15.89 1.19 -22.93
CA ILE A 78 -14.86 1.32 -21.90
C ILE A 78 -15.06 2.66 -21.18
N TYR A 79 -15.34 2.61 -19.88
CA TYR A 79 -15.45 3.78 -19.02
C TYR A 79 -14.15 3.95 -18.23
N ILE A 80 -13.51 5.10 -18.38
CA ILE A 80 -12.36 5.50 -17.58
C ILE A 80 -12.88 6.31 -16.40
N PHE A 81 -12.66 5.83 -15.17
CA PHE A 81 -13.12 6.49 -13.96
C PHE A 81 -11.97 6.75 -12.99
N GLU A 82 -12.10 7.79 -12.18
CA GLU A 82 -11.11 8.14 -11.15
C GLU A 82 -11.62 7.72 -9.77
N HIS A 83 -10.79 6.99 -9.03
CA HIS A 83 -11.06 6.61 -7.64
C HIS A 83 -9.81 6.85 -6.79
N ASN A 84 -9.95 7.61 -5.71
CA ASN A 84 -8.84 7.98 -4.80
C ASN A 84 -7.58 8.54 -5.51
N GLY A 85 -7.75 9.29 -6.60
CA GLY A 85 -6.67 9.89 -7.37
C GLY A 85 -5.99 8.95 -8.38
N TYR A 86 -6.49 7.72 -8.52
CA TYR A 86 -6.03 6.74 -9.50
C TYR A 86 -7.08 6.54 -10.60
N GLU A 87 -6.62 6.27 -11.82
CA GLU A 87 -7.50 5.97 -12.95
C GLU A 87 -7.68 4.47 -13.14
N PHE A 88 -8.93 4.05 -13.29
CA PHE A 88 -9.34 2.67 -13.50
C PHE A 88 -10.26 2.54 -14.73
N LEU A 89 -10.42 1.31 -15.22
CA LEU A 89 -11.11 1.01 -16.46
C LEU A 89 -12.26 0.04 -16.21
N TYR A 90 -13.50 0.46 -16.43
CA TYR A 90 -14.67 -0.41 -16.42
C TYR A 90 -15.08 -0.76 -17.86
N ILE A 91 -15.30 -2.04 -18.15
CA ILE A 91 -15.65 -2.52 -19.49
C ILE A 91 -17.04 -3.14 -19.43
N ASP A 92 -17.95 -2.59 -20.23
CA ASP A 92 -19.32 -3.08 -20.43
C ASP A 92 -19.41 -3.71 -21.83
N GLU A 93 -19.70 -5.01 -21.91
CA GLU A 93 -19.83 -5.81 -23.15
C GLU A 93 -21.30 -6.00 -23.56
#